data_AF-A0A9P4UH62-F1
#
_entry.id   AF-A0A9P4UH62-F1
#
_cell.length_a   1.000
_cell.length_b   1.000
_cell.length_c   1.000
_cell.angle_alpha   90.00
_cell.angle_beta   90.00
_cell.angle_gamma   90.00
#
_symmetry.space_group_name_H-M   'P 1'
#
loop_
_entity.id
_entity.type
_entity.pdbx_description
1 polymer ?
#
loop_
_entity_poly.entity_id
_entity_poly.type
_entity_poly.pdbx_seq_one_letter_code
_entity_poly.pdbx_strand_id
1 'polypeptide(L)'
;MADLNDNSPHQTTTPHMRTPDPHLPALMPSNQHVMQVDTVSTRIAHPPSTRTPILDLPPELFQNIIHELVKDLGILRAWTFRSVCRTFAAEIEYDAFAKQDRRAIGKIYGDNRLPRPFWNQWIWKHISYKVQHLPADLDLLGTVFLHRIRDITGYLAKERNLNAEYKEWVLHSMCDLVSGRMHPTVLAQLLGLSPNSHFMYIRPKDVSQYVAPKVTLEMKLAVAAHLGDAEMVKFLLPHVDFSEYRSKNHVLFGDPLWNAATQGHDHIILLVVEYVRSGTPQFVQVRNQFRSSYMRYKIGSAKKRSSCNFNEVLADSMRFCDEATVEELLWLHRICTNKLHPDDYTDWLESSIRSENPRMLELVLEVNPDTAYQRPNIPWSLFELPRKVAFSLACQIHHPELVQTFMDLCHIGSNQVWERSNSDGTVIGWQSALDVAAKYGSPEVIAVLLDAGATIDGLGIPARVTQEESSSNGMRPTIREITPLEHAVIADNVAAVQYLIDRGANAQKVYWGNWEARRHGEDMFNIIRKARIERYGENVPTYDIHFGVGIARNVRSIGGYIIPAWKPGKFLALQSGHRYKQVKVYDSSLERFYESAQ
;
A
#
# COMPACT_ATOMS: atom_id res chain seq x y z
N MET A 1 37.61 64.64 -20.72
CA MET A 1 36.64 64.54 -21.81
C MET A 1 35.96 63.20 -21.66
N ALA A 2 34.69 63.06 -21.35
CA ALA A 2 33.59 63.94 -20.93
C ALA A 2 32.45 62.92 -20.66
N ASP A 3 31.83 62.87 -19.48
CA ASP A 3 30.66 63.68 -19.11
C ASP A 3 29.44 63.44 -20.04
N LEU A 4 28.22 63.16 -19.56
CA LEU A 4 27.70 63.06 -18.18
C LEU A 4 26.33 62.34 -18.16
N ASN A 5 25.79 62.13 -16.95
CA ASN A 5 24.42 61.70 -16.57
C ASN A 5 24.03 60.24 -16.91
N ASP A 6 23.50 59.39 -16.02
CA ASP A 6 22.69 59.51 -14.77
C ASP A 6 21.16 59.51 -14.98
N ASN A 7 20.50 58.45 -14.46
CA ASN A 7 19.15 58.54 -13.88
C ASN A 7 18.74 57.28 -13.07
N SER A 8 18.62 57.46 -11.76
CA SER A 8 17.66 56.82 -10.83
C SER A 8 17.62 55.28 -10.61
N PRO A 9 17.60 54.79 -9.35
CA PRO A 9 17.48 53.36 -9.03
C PRO A 9 16.02 52.90 -8.79
N HIS A 10 15.69 51.67 -9.20
CA HIS A 10 14.49 50.98 -8.72
C HIS A 10 14.75 50.31 -7.36
N GLN A 11 13.92 50.64 -6.37
CA GLN A 11 13.91 49.96 -5.07
C GLN A 11 13.16 48.63 -5.18
N THR A 12 13.86 47.50 -5.16
CA THR A 12 13.26 46.18 -4.99
C THR A 12 12.93 45.95 -3.51
N THR A 13 11.65 46.00 -3.17
CA THR A 13 11.16 45.70 -1.81
C THR A 13 11.37 44.24 -1.46
N THR A 14 12.25 43.96 -0.50
CA THR A 14 12.43 42.62 0.08
C THR A 14 11.25 42.26 1.00
N PRO A 15 10.53 41.15 0.76
CA PRO A 15 9.50 40.69 1.69
C PRO A 15 10.15 40.06 2.92
N HIS A 16 10.00 40.70 4.08
CA HIS A 16 10.38 40.07 5.36
C HIS A 16 9.49 38.86 5.62
N MET A 17 10.02 37.65 5.42
CA MET A 17 9.41 36.43 5.96
C MET A 17 9.39 36.51 7.48
N ARG A 18 8.20 36.38 8.06
CA ARG A 18 8.02 36.29 9.52
C ARG A 18 8.41 34.89 9.98
N THR A 19 9.36 34.79 10.90
CA THR A 19 9.56 33.58 11.72
C THR A 19 8.34 33.37 12.63
N PRO A 20 7.79 32.15 12.73
CA PRO A 20 6.76 31.84 13.73
C PRO A 20 7.38 31.72 15.12
N ASP A 21 6.86 32.45 16.11
CA ASP A 21 7.23 32.28 17.52
C ASP A 21 6.62 31.00 18.12
N PRO A 22 7.39 30.14 18.79
CA PRO A 22 6.87 28.96 19.48
C PRO A 22 6.30 29.35 20.86
N HIS A 23 4.99 29.62 20.92
CA HIS A 23 4.30 29.89 22.19
C HIS A 23 4.24 28.64 23.11
N LEU A 24 5.09 28.62 24.13
CA LEU A 24 4.95 27.71 25.28
C LEU A 24 3.76 28.14 26.17
N PRO A 25 2.89 27.22 26.62
CA PRO A 25 1.82 27.52 27.56
C PRO A 25 2.36 27.75 28.98
N ALA A 26 1.79 28.73 29.69
CA ALA A 26 2.25 29.13 31.02
C ALA A 26 1.83 28.17 32.15
N LEU A 27 2.70 28.06 33.16
CA LEU A 27 2.41 27.37 34.42
C LEU A 27 1.36 28.16 35.24
N MET A 28 0.38 27.44 35.80
CA MET A 28 -0.55 27.96 36.81
C MET A 28 -0.08 27.61 38.23
N PRO A 29 -0.42 28.42 39.26
CA PRO A 29 0.30 28.44 40.52
C PRO A 29 -0.12 27.35 41.52
N SER A 30 0.79 27.07 42.44
CA SER A 30 0.57 26.24 43.61
C SER A 30 -0.28 26.96 44.68
N ASN A 31 -1.29 26.26 45.21
CA ASN A 31 -2.00 26.67 46.42
C ASN A 31 -1.55 25.82 47.61
N GLN A 32 -1.00 26.48 48.63
CA GLN A 32 -0.86 25.91 49.97
C GLN A 32 -2.07 26.32 50.81
N HIS A 33 -2.62 25.44 51.65
CA HIS A 33 -3.06 25.87 52.99
C HIS A 33 -3.32 24.73 54.00
N VAL A 34 -2.76 24.95 55.19
CA VAL A 34 -3.34 24.70 56.54
C VAL A 34 -3.69 23.27 56.96
N MET A 35 -3.11 22.89 58.11
CA MET A 35 -3.55 21.76 58.93
C MET A 35 -4.85 22.09 59.68
N GLN A 36 -5.73 21.10 59.82
CA GLN A 36 -6.51 20.95 61.05
C GLN A 36 -6.25 19.57 61.66
N VAL A 37 -6.16 19.53 62.98
CA VAL A 37 -6.00 18.32 63.78
C VAL A 37 -7.28 18.16 64.58
N ASP A 38 -7.97 17.04 64.40
CA ASP A 38 -9.08 16.62 65.26
C ASP A 38 -8.90 15.16 65.68
N THR A 39 -9.29 14.85 66.92
CA THR A 39 -8.90 13.62 67.59
C THR A 39 -10.07 12.68 67.88
N VAL A 40 -9.86 11.40 67.53
CA VAL A 40 -10.46 10.20 68.14
C VAL A 40 -11.99 10.05 68.08
N SER A 41 -12.42 9.05 67.31
CA SER A 41 -13.46 8.12 67.77
C SER A 41 -13.21 6.73 67.18
N THR A 42 -12.99 5.74 68.04
CA THR A 42 -12.61 4.38 67.64
C THR A 42 -13.83 3.53 67.26
N ARG A 43 -13.96 3.22 65.97
CA ARG A 43 -14.67 2.03 65.48
C ARG A 43 -13.80 1.31 64.46
N ILE A 44 -13.49 0.04 64.71
CA ILE A 44 -12.82 -0.83 63.74
C ILE A 44 -13.85 -1.30 62.71
N ALA A 45 -14.28 -0.38 61.85
CA ALA A 45 -14.71 -0.75 60.52
C ALA A 45 -13.45 -1.01 59.69
N HIS A 46 -13.39 -2.14 58.97
CA HIS A 46 -12.43 -2.21 57.87
C HIS A 46 -12.77 -1.08 56.89
N PRO A 47 -11.83 -0.19 56.54
CA PRO A 47 -12.10 0.80 55.51
C PRO A 47 -12.51 0.03 54.23
N PRO A 48 -13.52 0.50 53.47
CA PRO A 48 -13.81 -0.08 52.17
C PRO A 48 -12.51 -0.04 51.38
N SER A 49 -12.08 -1.17 50.81
CA SER A 49 -10.75 -1.25 50.20
C SER A 49 -10.71 -0.30 49.01
N THR A 50 -10.10 0.87 49.23
CA THR A 50 -9.89 1.92 48.25
C THR A 50 -8.94 1.37 47.21
N ARG A 51 -9.51 0.73 46.19
CA ARG A 51 -8.79 0.19 45.04
C ARG A 51 -8.20 1.38 44.29
N THR A 52 -6.97 1.76 44.66
CA THR A 52 -6.17 2.74 43.93
C THR A 52 -6.26 2.40 42.45
N PRO A 53 -6.80 3.28 41.60
CA PRO A 53 -6.84 3.07 40.16
C PRO A 53 -5.44 2.73 39.67
N ILE A 54 -5.33 1.81 38.70
CA ILE A 54 -4.02 1.40 38.17
C ILE A 54 -3.24 2.56 37.54
N LEU A 55 -3.93 3.64 37.17
CA LEU A 55 -3.37 4.88 36.61
C LEU A 55 -2.92 5.89 37.68
N ASP A 56 -3.29 5.68 38.95
CA ASP A 56 -2.89 6.50 40.10
C ASP A 56 -1.62 5.92 40.77
N LEU A 57 -1.05 4.85 40.19
CA LEU A 57 0.24 4.30 40.59
C LEU A 57 1.38 5.16 40.01
N PRO A 58 2.53 5.27 40.72
CA PRO A 58 3.76 5.82 40.15
C PRO A 58 4.11 5.17 38.80
N PRO A 59 4.59 5.93 37.79
CA PRO A 59 4.86 5.41 36.44
C PRO A 59 5.77 4.18 36.43
N GLU A 60 6.73 4.12 37.36
CA GLU A 60 7.67 3.00 37.51
C GLU A 60 6.96 1.71 37.95
N LEU A 61 5.98 1.82 38.85
CA LEU A 61 5.16 0.68 39.27
C LEU A 61 4.19 0.26 38.16
N PHE A 62 3.62 1.22 37.43
CA PHE A 62 2.79 0.93 36.26
C PHE A 62 3.59 0.19 35.18
N GLN A 63 4.78 0.68 34.82
CA GLN A 63 5.67 0.02 33.87
C GLN A 63 6.12 -1.37 34.33
N ASN A 64 6.41 -1.56 35.62
CA ASN A 64 6.76 -2.89 36.14
C ASN A 64 5.58 -3.88 36.05
N ILE A 65 4.35 -3.44 36.29
CA ILE A 65 3.14 -4.28 36.10
C ILE A 65 2.97 -4.65 34.62
N ILE A 66 3.17 -3.71 33.69
CA ILE A 66 3.15 -3.98 32.24
C ILE A 66 4.27 -4.96 31.86
N HIS A 67 5.49 -4.79 32.38
CA HIS A 67 6.62 -5.67 32.08
C HIS A 67 6.35 -7.12 32.47
N GLU A 68 5.94 -7.36 33.72
CA GLU A 68 5.62 -8.70 34.21
C GLU A 68 4.41 -9.31 33.48
N LEU A 69 3.39 -8.51 33.12
CA LEU A 69 2.27 -8.95 32.30
C LEU A 69 2.72 -9.44 30.90
N VAL A 70 3.61 -8.70 30.23
CA VAL A 70 4.16 -9.06 28.91
C VAL A 70 5.03 -10.33 29.00
N LYS A 71 5.83 -10.44 30.06
CA LYS A 71 6.72 -11.55 30.38
C LYS A 71 5.96 -12.85 30.68
N ASP A 72 4.90 -12.79 31.49
CA ASP A 72 4.08 -13.94 31.88
C ASP A 72 3.13 -14.42 30.77
N LEU A 73 2.43 -13.50 30.11
CA LEU A 73 1.46 -13.86 29.06
C LEU A 73 2.11 -14.04 27.68
N GLY A 74 3.28 -13.47 27.47
CA GLY A 74 3.91 -13.29 26.16
C GLY A 74 3.29 -12.13 25.37
N ILE A 75 4.15 -11.39 24.67
CA ILE A 75 3.82 -10.22 23.81
C ILE A 75 2.47 -10.33 23.11
N LEU A 76 2.17 -11.42 22.38
CA LEU A 76 0.94 -11.52 21.60
C LEU A 76 -0.35 -11.57 22.41
N ARG A 77 -0.32 -12.13 23.63
CA ARG A 77 -1.47 -12.11 24.55
C ARG A 77 -1.53 -10.80 25.30
N ALA A 78 -0.40 -10.27 25.74
CA ALA A 78 -0.31 -8.98 26.40
C ALA A 78 -0.82 -7.85 25.49
N TRP A 79 -0.44 -7.87 24.21
CA TRP A 79 -0.83 -6.88 23.19
C TRP A 79 -2.34 -6.77 22.92
N THR A 80 -3.16 -7.77 23.29
CA THR A 80 -4.62 -7.64 23.17
C THR A 80 -5.21 -6.68 24.21
N PHE A 81 -4.54 -6.48 25.35
CA PHE A 81 -4.98 -5.58 26.43
C PHE A 81 -4.72 -4.10 26.14
N ARG A 82 -4.08 -3.74 25.02
CA ARG A 82 -3.87 -2.33 24.61
C ARG A 82 -5.19 -1.55 24.40
N SER A 83 -6.33 -2.23 24.30
CA SER A 83 -7.66 -1.61 24.23
C SER A 83 -8.18 -1.10 25.58
N VAL A 84 -7.52 -1.42 26.71
CA VAL A 84 -7.99 -1.05 28.06
C VAL A 84 -7.98 0.46 28.28
N CYS A 85 -6.87 1.15 28.00
CA CYS A 85 -6.79 2.62 27.96
C CYS A 85 -5.56 3.10 27.19
N ARG A 86 -5.49 4.41 26.88
CA ARG A 86 -4.38 5.01 26.10
C ARG A 86 -3.01 4.88 26.78
N THR A 87 -2.92 5.11 28.08
CA THR A 87 -1.67 4.98 28.85
C THR A 87 -1.15 3.54 28.83
N PHE A 88 -2.06 2.58 29.03
CA PHE A 88 -1.77 1.15 28.95
C PHE A 88 -1.32 0.75 27.54
N ALA A 89 -1.93 1.31 26.49
CA ALA A 89 -1.54 1.09 25.10
C ALA A 89 -0.11 1.56 24.81
N ALA A 90 0.25 2.77 25.24
CA ALA A 90 1.59 3.33 25.02
C ALA A 90 2.68 2.53 25.76
N GLU A 91 2.45 2.19 27.02
CA GLU A 91 3.45 1.48 27.84
C GLU A 91 3.60 0.01 27.42
N ILE A 92 2.50 -0.67 27.05
CA ILE A 92 2.59 -2.06 26.56
C ILE A 92 3.22 -2.14 25.17
N GLU A 93 3.11 -1.10 24.35
CA GLU A 93 3.80 -0.97 23.07
C GLU A 93 5.32 -0.81 23.26
N TYR A 94 5.73 0.05 24.20
CA TYR A 94 7.14 0.20 24.53
C TYR A 94 7.71 -1.07 25.16
N ASP A 95 7.08 -1.63 26.19
CA ASP A 95 7.64 -2.81 26.85
C ASP A 95 7.70 -4.01 25.91
N ALA A 96 6.60 -4.34 25.22
CA ALA A 96 6.49 -5.54 24.41
C ALA A 96 7.40 -5.58 23.16
N PHE A 97 7.79 -4.43 22.61
CA PHE A 97 8.66 -4.39 21.43
C PHE A 97 10.08 -3.88 21.73
N ALA A 98 10.25 -2.92 22.64
CA ALA A 98 11.56 -2.37 22.97
C ALA A 98 12.32 -3.24 23.99
N LYS A 99 11.75 -3.43 25.19
CA LYS A 99 12.46 -4.00 26.35
C LYS A 99 12.70 -5.51 26.25
N GLN A 100 11.78 -6.27 25.63
CA GLN A 100 11.74 -7.74 25.65
C GLN A 100 13.03 -8.46 25.19
N ASP A 101 13.16 -9.72 25.57
CA ASP A 101 14.32 -10.56 25.29
C ASP A 101 14.34 -11.10 23.84
N ARG A 102 15.55 -11.45 23.37
CA ARG A 102 15.81 -11.88 21.98
C ARG A 102 15.08 -13.18 21.61
N ARG A 103 14.83 -14.07 22.57
CA ARG A 103 14.09 -15.33 22.41
C ARG A 103 12.58 -15.10 22.42
N ALA A 104 12.08 -14.16 23.22
CA ALA A 104 10.66 -13.77 23.21
C ALA A 104 10.26 -13.23 21.83
N ILE A 105 11.00 -12.23 21.34
CA ILE A 105 10.81 -11.64 20.01
C ILE A 105 11.10 -12.67 18.91
N GLY A 106 12.15 -13.49 19.06
CA GLY A 106 12.51 -14.57 18.13
C GLY A 106 11.44 -15.64 17.92
N LYS A 107 10.74 -16.07 18.99
CA LYS A 107 9.58 -16.99 18.90
C LYS A 107 8.49 -16.43 18.00
N ILE A 108 8.21 -15.14 18.15
CA ILE A 108 7.14 -14.44 17.46
C ILE A 108 7.55 -14.14 16.01
N TYR A 109 8.84 -13.92 15.76
CA TYR A 109 9.39 -13.75 14.41
C TYR A 109 9.30 -15.05 13.60
N GLY A 110 9.42 -16.20 14.28
CA GLY A 110 9.14 -17.52 13.72
C GLY A 110 7.64 -17.85 13.56
N ASP A 111 6.72 -17.04 14.09
CA ASP A 111 5.28 -17.30 13.96
C ASP A 111 4.71 -16.69 12.66
N ASN A 112 4.57 -17.55 11.65
CA ASN A 112 3.97 -17.23 10.35
C ASN A 112 2.52 -16.70 10.43
N ARG A 113 1.86 -16.72 11.60
CA ARG A 113 0.52 -16.15 11.80
C ARG A 113 0.51 -14.62 11.79
N LEU A 114 1.65 -13.96 11.99
CA LEU A 114 1.73 -12.50 11.96
C LEU A 114 1.92 -11.95 10.54
N PRO A 115 1.14 -10.93 10.13
CA PRO A 115 1.41 -10.17 8.91
C PRO A 115 2.79 -9.50 8.99
N ARG A 116 3.60 -9.60 7.93
CA ARG A 116 4.90 -8.88 7.85
C ARG A 116 4.81 -7.36 8.11
N PRO A 117 3.75 -6.63 7.69
CA PRO A 117 3.60 -5.22 8.04
C PRO A 117 3.62 -4.94 9.55
N PHE A 118 3.08 -5.85 10.37
CA PHE A 118 3.11 -5.73 11.84
C PHE A 118 4.54 -5.78 12.39
N TRP A 119 5.42 -6.56 11.78
CA TRP A 119 6.82 -6.64 12.17
C TRP A 119 7.59 -5.36 11.84
N ASN A 120 7.41 -4.84 10.63
CA ASN A 120 8.07 -3.61 10.20
C ASN A 120 7.66 -2.41 11.08
N GLN A 121 6.38 -2.32 11.47
CA GLN A 121 5.85 -1.23 12.30
C GLN A 121 6.54 -1.08 13.67
N TRP A 122 7.08 -2.16 14.25
CA TRP A 122 7.55 -2.17 15.65
C TRP A 122 9.02 -2.52 15.85
N ILE A 123 9.66 -3.21 14.91
CA ILE A 123 11.04 -3.71 15.12
C ILE A 123 12.06 -2.57 15.30
N TRP A 124 11.82 -1.38 14.74
CA TRP A 124 12.68 -0.20 14.96
C TRP A 124 12.75 0.24 16.43
N LYS A 125 11.67 0.09 17.21
CA LYS A 125 11.67 0.37 18.65
C LYS A 125 12.62 -0.56 19.40
N HIS A 126 12.69 -1.82 18.97
CA HIS A 126 13.67 -2.78 19.48
C HIS A 126 15.10 -2.35 19.15
N ILE A 127 15.37 -1.97 17.89
CA ILE A 127 16.71 -1.53 17.45
C ILE A 127 17.14 -0.32 18.29
N SER A 128 16.30 0.72 18.41
CA SER A 128 16.61 1.92 19.20
C SER A 128 16.96 1.58 20.64
N TYR A 129 16.11 0.80 21.31
CA TYR A 129 16.35 0.42 22.71
C TYR A 129 17.66 -0.37 22.89
N LYS A 130 18.01 -1.28 21.97
CA LYS A 130 19.29 -2.01 22.02
C LYS A 130 20.50 -1.17 21.54
N VAL A 131 20.29 -0.07 20.82
CA VAL A 131 21.34 0.94 20.52
C VAL A 131 21.62 1.81 21.75
N GLN A 132 20.58 2.22 22.48
CA GLN A 132 20.69 2.96 23.75
C GLN A 132 21.31 2.07 24.85
N HIS A 133 20.78 0.85 25.03
CA HIS A 133 21.09 -0.07 26.12
C HIS A 133 21.90 -1.29 25.65
N LEU A 134 23.01 -1.04 24.94
CA LEU A 134 23.87 -2.03 24.28
C LEU A 134 24.12 -3.30 25.15
N PRO A 135 23.45 -4.42 24.84
CA PRO A 135 23.57 -5.64 25.63
C PRO A 135 24.93 -6.33 25.53
N ALA A 136 25.40 -6.87 26.65
CA ALA A 136 26.64 -7.64 26.71
C ALA A 136 26.53 -9.08 26.12
N ASP A 137 25.31 -9.56 25.80
CA ASP A 137 25.05 -10.90 25.27
C ASP A 137 24.92 -10.97 23.73
N LEU A 138 25.08 -9.85 23.03
CA LEU A 138 25.06 -9.84 21.57
C LEU A 138 26.30 -10.49 20.97
N ASP A 139 26.04 -11.28 19.94
CA ASP A 139 27.06 -11.78 19.03
C ASP A 139 27.73 -10.61 18.28
N LEU A 140 28.95 -10.86 17.77
CA LEU A 140 29.78 -9.84 17.14
C LEU A 140 29.10 -9.11 15.98
N LEU A 141 28.20 -9.78 15.23
CA LEU A 141 27.51 -9.19 14.09
C LEU A 141 26.48 -8.16 14.57
N GLY A 142 25.64 -8.54 15.55
CA GLY A 142 24.64 -7.65 16.14
C GLY A 142 25.24 -6.48 16.91
N THR A 143 26.31 -6.73 17.69
CA THR A 143 27.03 -5.68 18.42
C THR A 143 27.59 -4.62 17.47
N VAL A 144 28.25 -5.02 16.39
CA VAL A 144 28.82 -4.08 15.41
C VAL A 144 27.75 -3.39 14.55
N PHE A 145 26.60 -4.04 14.31
CA PHE A 145 25.44 -3.42 13.67
C PHE A 145 24.85 -2.29 14.54
N LEU A 146 24.55 -2.56 15.82
CA LEU A 146 23.97 -1.57 16.74
C LEU A 146 24.95 -0.43 17.04
N HIS A 147 26.25 -0.73 17.20
CA HIS A 147 27.28 0.30 17.28
C HIS A 147 27.26 1.23 16.05
N ARG A 148 27.05 0.72 14.83
CA ARG A 148 27.04 1.59 13.64
C ARG A 148 25.92 2.63 13.64
N ILE A 149 24.72 2.24 14.07
CA ILE A 149 23.61 3.18 14.24
C ILE A 149 23.98 4.22 15.30
N ARG A 150 24.49 3.77 16.46
CA ARG A 150 24.93 4.65 17.55
C ARG A 150 26.01 5.64 17.12
N ASP A 151 26.99 5.19 16.36
CA ASP A 151 28.18 5.97 16.01
C ASP A 151 27.87 7.00 14.90
N ILE A 152 26.93 6.71 13.99
CA ILE A 152 26.39 7.71 13.05
C ILE A 152 25.46 8.70 13.77
N THR A 153 24.59 8.23 14.67
CA THR A 153 23.76 9.11 15.53
C THR A 153 24.65 10.07 16.32
N GLY A 154 25.74 9.55 16.91
CA GLY A 154 26.72 10.35 17.66
C GLY A 154 27.52 11.31 16.79
N TYR A 155 27.86 10.92 15.57
CA TYR A 155 28.47 11.82 14.58
C TYR A 155 27.52 12.98 14.22
N LEU A 156 26.29 12.70 13.81
CA LEU A 156 25.30 13.72 13.44
C LEU A 156 25.00 14.65 14.63
N ALA A 157 24.80 14.09 15.82
CA ALA A 157 24.58 14.88 17.04
C ALA A 157 25.76 15.82 17.36
N LYS A 158 27.00 15.41 17.06
CA LYS A 158 28.19 16.25 17.25
C LYS A 158 28.29 17.34 16.17
N GLU A 159 28.21 17.00 14.89
CA GLU A 159 28.39 17.98 13.79
C GLU A 159 27.23 18.99 13.71
N ARG A 160 26.04 18.63 14.23
CA ARG A 160 24.87 19.52 14.33
C ARG A 160 24.63 20.12 15.71
N ASN A 161 25.46 19.79 16.70
CA ASN A 161 25.30 20.22 18.10
C ASN A 161 23.86 19.95 18.62
N LEU A 162 23.31 18.77 18.33
CA LEU A 162 21.93 18.42 18.67
C LEU A 162 21.75 18.29 20.19
N ASN A 163 20.60 18.74 20.68
CA ASN A 163 20.15 18.44 22.04
C ASN A 163 19.81 16.93 22.18
N ALA A 164 19.49 16.48 23.40
CA ALA A 164 19.18 15.07 23.66
C ALA A 164 17.94 14.57 22.89
N GLU A 165 16.92 15.42 22.75
CA GLU A 165 15.64 15.12 22.08
C GLU A 165 15.80 14.92 20.56
N TYR A 166 16.44 15.86 19.86
CA TYR A 166 16.75 15.72 18.44
C TYR A 166 17.71 14.55 18.17
N LYS A 167 18.63 14.25 19.09
CA LYS A 167 19.49 13.07 19.00
C LYS A 167 18.70 11.76 19.11
N GLU A 168 17.68 11.71 19.96
CA GLU A 168 16.78 10.56 20.07
C GLU A 168 15.85 10.45 18.84
N TRP A 169 15.34 11.57 18.32
CA TRP A 169 14.60 11.58 17.05
C TRP A 169 15.44 11.06 15.88
N VAL A 170 16.69 11.52 15.74
CA VAL A 170 17.63 10.99 14.72
C VAL A 170 17.85 9.49 14.88
N LEU A 171 18.01 9.00 16.12
CA LEU A 171 18.11 7.56 16.39
C LEU A 171 16.86 6.80 15.94
N HIS A 172 15.67 7.32 16.24
CA HIS A 172 14.40 6.69 15.86
C HIS A 172 14.20 6.64 14.35
N SER A 173 14.40 7.74 13.63
CA SER A 173 14.33 7.79 12.16
C SER A 173 15.35 6.82 11.53
N MET A 174 16.60 6.79 12.04
CA MET A 174 17.61 5.83 11.60
C MET A 174 17.22 4.36 11.83
N CYS A 175 16.57 4.05 12.96
CA CYS A 175 16.12 2.69 13.26
C CYS A 175 14.94 2.29 12.37
N ASP A 176 14.02 3.22 12.06
CA ASP A 176 12.90 3.00 11.17
C ASP A 176 13.37 2.76 9.73
N LEU A 177 14.25 3.62 9.20
CA LEU A 177 14.95 3.46 7.92
C LEU A 177 15.55 2.05 7.74
N VAL A 178 16.33 1.59 8.72
CA VAL A 178 16.94 0.26 8.68
C VAL A 178 15.86 -0.83 8.70
N SER A 179 14.79 -0.66 9.48
CA SER A 179 13.70 -1.64 9.54
C SER A 179 12.88 -1.74 8.26
N GLY A 180 12.67 -0.62 7.56
CA GLY A 180 11.97 -0.56 6.28
C GLY A 180 12.79 -1.15 5.13
N ARG A 181 14.12 -0.95 5.12
CA ARG A 181 15.01 -1.46 4.05
C ARG A 181 15.49 -2.88 4.23
N MET A 182 15.74 -3.34 5.45
CA MET A 182 16.25 -4.69 5.64
C MET A 182 15.15 -5.73 5.44
N HIS A 183 15.41 -6.74 4.59
CA HIS A 183 14.53 -7.91 4.55
C HIS A 183 14.45 -8.52 5.96
N PRO A 184 13.26 -8.78 6.54
CA PRO A 184 13.15 -9.10 7.96
C PRO A 184 14.00 -10.28 8.43
N THR A 185 14.33 -11.25 7.56
CA THR A 185 15.22 -12.38 7.92
C THR A 185 16.68 -11.94 8.06
N VAL A 186 17.13 -10.93 7.33
CA VAL A 186 18.47 -10.31 7.51
C VAL A 186 18.52 -9.59 8.85
N LEU A 187 17.50 -8.78 9.15
CA LEU A 187 17.40 -8.02 10.38
C LEU A 187 17.30 -8.94 11.61
N ALA A 188 16.48 -9.99 11.54
CA ALA A 188 16.37 -11.02 12.57
C ALA A 188 17.65 -11.87 12.74
N GLN A 189 18.51 -11.97 11.73
CA GLN A 189 19.83 -12.57 11.86
C GLN A 189 20.83 -11.60 12.51
N LEU A 190 20.86 -10.33 12.11
CA LEU A 190 21.73 -9.31 12.72
C LEU A 190 21.38 -9.05 14.19
N LEU A 191 20.10 -9.07 14.56
CA LEU A 191 19.69 -8.98 15.97
C LEU A 191 19.82 -10.34 16.72
N GLY A 192 20.19 -11.41 16.03
CA GLY A 192 20.27 -12.79 16.57
C GLY A 192 18.95 -13.29 17.16
N LEU A 193 17.82 -12.87 16.57
CA LEU A 193 16.46 -13.26 16.95
C LEU A 193 16.06 -14.63 16.39
N SER A 194 16.70 -15.13 15.32
CA SER A 194 16.35 -16.41 14.69
C SER A 194 16.69 -17.60 15.60
N PRO A 195 15.71 -18.29 16.23
CA PRO A 195 16.01 -19.34 17.22
C PRO A 195 16.51 -20.63 16.57
N ASN A 196 16.17 -20.85 15.29
CA ASN A 196 16.55 -22.02 14.51
C ASN A 196 17.55 -21.62 13.42
N SER A 197 18.72 -22.24 13.41
CA SER A 197 19.78 -22.05 12.42
C SER A 197 19.39 -22.47 10.99
N HIS A 198 18.28 -23.19 10.82
CA HIS A 198 17.85 -23.76 9.55
C HIS A 198 17.43 -22.71 8.49
N PHE A 199 17.25 -21.44 8.87
CA PHE A 199 17.07 -20.33 7.94
C PHE A 199 18.41 -19.75 7.38
N MET A 200 19.50 -20.52 7.43
CA MET A 200 20.85 -20.18 6.89
C MET A 200 20.96 -20.05 5.35
N TYR A 201 19.92 -19.58 4.67
CA TYR A 201 19.95 -19.27 3.24
C TYR A 201 20.80 -18.02 2.91
N ILE A 202 21.00 -17.14 3.89
CA ILE A 202 21.94 -16.02 3.80
C ILE A 202 23.32 -16.55 4.23
N ARG A 203 24.29 -16.51 3.32
CA ARG A 203 25.65 -17.00 3.58
C ARG A 203 26.37 -16.02 4.52
N PRO A 204 27.29 -16.45 5.41
CA PRO A 204 28.04 -15.51 6.25
C PRO A 204 28.77 -14.39 5.48
N LYS A 205 29.23 -14.67 4.25
CA LYS A 205 29.84 -13.69 3.31
C LYS A 205 28.86 -12.63 2.75
N ASP A 206 27.57 -12.81 2.98
CA ASP A 206 26.50 -11.86 2.68
C ASP A 206 25.97 -11.17 3.94
N VAL A 207 26.26 -11.67 5.15
CA VAL A 207 26.02 -10.94 6.40
C VAL A 207 27.18 -9.99 6.71
N SER A 208 28.43 -10.42 6.51
CA SER A 208 29.64 -9.62 6.81
C SER A 208 29.69 -8.27 6.12
N GLN A 209 28.97 -8.10 5.01
CA GLN A 209 28.89 -6.84 4.27
C GLN A 209 28.18 -5.72 5.04
N TYR A 210 27.15 -6.05 5.84
CA TYR A 210 26.47 -5.10 6.72
C TYR A 210 27.35 -4.71 7.92
N VAL A 211 28.50 -5.36 8.10
CA VAL A 211 29.31 -5.33 9.32
C VAL A 211 30.71 -4.72 9.08
N ALA A 212 30.98 -4.18 7.87
CA ALA A 212 32.24 -3.49 7.52
C ALA A 212 32.71 -2.50 8.62
N PRO A 213 33.96 -2.57 9.11
CA PRO A 213 34.31 -2.13 10.47
C PRO A 213 34.39 -0.61 10.72
N LYS A 214 33.96 0.24 9.78
CA LYS A 214 33.97 1.71 9.92
C LYS A 214 32.70 2.33 9.36
N VAL A 215 32.27 3.43 9.98
CA VAL A 215 31.29 4.36 9.37
C VAL A 215 31.95 5.04 8.17
N THR A 216 31.33 4.96 7.00
CA THR A 216 31.82 5.59 5.76
C THR A 216 31.11 6.91 5.47
N LEU A 217 31.56 7.66 4.46
CA LEU A 217 30.92 8.93 4.08
C LEU A 217 29.56 8.71 3.40
N GLU A 218 29.43 7.60 2.67
CA GLU A 218 28.21 7.16 1.97
C GLU A 218 27.09 6.87 2.97
N MET A 219 27.41 6.19 4.09
CA MET A 219 26.46 5.91 5.16
C MET A 219 25.95 7.20 5.83
N LYS A 220 26.83 8.18 6.01
CA LYS A 220 26.47 9.51 6.53
C LYS A 220 25.60 10.28 5.53
N LEU A 221 25.94 10.22 4.24
CA LEU A 221 25.18 10.86 3.16
C LEU A 221 23.77 10.25 3.03
N ALA A 222 23.66 8.92 3.08
CA ALA A 222 22.38 8.22 3.04
C ALA A 222 21.47 8.62 4.21
N VAL A 223 22.01 8.68 5.44
CA VAL A 223 21.24 9.11 6.61
C VAL A 223 20.91 10.61 6.56
N ALA A 224 21.85 11.48 6.15
CA ALA A 224 21.59 12.92 5.99
C ALA A 224 20.44 13.18 4.99
N ALA A 225 20.42 12.43 3.88
CA ALA A 225 19.35 12.51 2.88
C ALA A 225 18.00 11.97 3.39
N HIS A 226 18.00 10.94 4.25
CA HIS A 226 16.79 10.45 4.92
C HIS A 226 16.24 11.44 5.96
N LEU A 227 17.11 12.23 6.62
CA LEU A 227 16.71 13.22 7.63
C LEU A 227 16.41 14.61 7.04
N GLY A 228 16.49 14.78 5.71
CA GLY A 228 16.27 16.06 5.02
C GLY A 228 17.36 17.11 5.26
N ASP A 229 18.53 16.72 5.79
CA ASP A 229 19.62 17.63 6.16
C ASP A 229 20.41 18.11 4.93
N ALA A 230 19.87 19.13 4.28
CA ALA A 230 20.38 19.72 3.04
C ALA A 230 21.85 20.17 3.16
N GLU A 231 22.20 20.83 4.27
CA GLU A 231 23.55 21.34 4.47
C GLU A 231 24.56 20.21 4.73
N MET A 232 24.13 19.07 5.29
CA MET A 232 24.99 17.89 5.48
C MET A 232 25.15 17.14 4.16
N VAL A 233 24.10 17.08 3.33
CA VAL A 233 24.20 16.57 1.96
C VAL A 233 25.16 17.44 1.14
N LYS A 234 25.00 18.77 1.12
CA LYS A 234 25.95 19.70 0.45
C LYS A 234 27.39 19.51 0.89
N PHE A 235 27.62 19.28 2.19
CA PHE A 235 28.96 19.06 2.75
C PHE A 235 29.55 17.68 2.39
N LEU A 236 28.77 16.60 2.43
CA LEU A 236 29.26 15.24 2.21
C LEU A 236 29.39 14.88 0.73
N LEU A 237 28.50 15.39 -0.13
CA LEU A 237 28.39 14.98 -1.54
C LEU A 237 29.68 15.20 -2.36
N PRO A 238 30.48 16.27 -2.15
CA PRO A 238 31.78 16.45 -2.83
C PRO A 238 32.88 15.49 -2.38
N HIS A 239 32.70 14.80 -1.24
CA HIS A 239 33.73 14.00 -0.57
C HIS A 239 33.47 12.49 -0.61
N VAL A 240 32.29 12.05 -1.06
CA VAL A 240 31.92 10.63 -1.20
C VAL A 240 32.60 9.99 -2.41
N ASP A 241 33.14 8.77 -2.25
CA ASP A 241 33.65 7.98 -3.37
C ASP A 241 32.55 7.07 -3.93
N PHE A 242 31.87 7.58 -4.96
CA PHE A 242 30.81 6.87 -5.67
C PHE A 242 31.31 5.61 -6.42
N SER A 243 32.62 5.37 -6.52
CA SER A 243 33.16 4.09 -6.99
C SER A 243 33.14 3.01 -5.89
N GLU A 244 33.39 3.38 -4.63
CA GLU A 244 33.22 2.48 -3.48
C GLU A 244 31.74 2.17 -3.18
N TYR A 245 30.80 2.98 -3.67
CA TYR A 245 29.35 2.69 -3.59
C TYR A 245 28.96 1.36 -4.25
N ARG A 246 29.78 0.88 -5.19
CA ARG A 246 29.61 -0.43 -5.85
C ARG A 246 29.93 -1.61 -4.93
N SER A 247 30.66 -1.38 -3.84
CA SER A 247 30.98 -2.36 -2.80
C SER A 247 29.74 -2.74 -1.99
N LYS A 248 29.82 -3.83 -1.22
CA LYS A 248 28.66 -4.41 -0.53
C LYS A 248 28.26 -3.67 0.78
N ASN A 249 28.90 -2.54 1.11
CA ASN A 249 28.86 -1.98 2.47
C ASN A 249 27.65 -1.07 2.75
N HIS A 250 27.05 -0.49 1.70
CA HIS A 250 26.05 0.59 1.82
C HIS A 250 24.61 0.11 2.03
N VAL A 251 24.41 -1.21 2.00
CA VAL A 251 23.10 -1.88 2.09
C VAL A 251 22.43 -1.72 3.47
N LEU A 252 23.09 -1.07 4.44
CA LEU A 252 22.52 -0.82 5.77
C LEU A 252 21.53 0.36 5.79
N PHE A 253 21.88 1.47 5.14
CA PHE A 253 21.06 2.70 5.11
C PHE A 253 20.51 3.03 3.72
N GLY A 254 20.84 2.23 2.70
CA GLY A 254 20.30 2.38 1.34
C GLY A 254 21.07 3.38 0.46
N ASP A 255 20.37 3.86 -0.57
CA ASP A 255 20.85 4.92 -1.47
C ASP A 255 20.28 6.28 -1.02
N PRO A 256 21.05 7.38 -1.05
CA PRO A 256 20.61 8.67 -0.51
C PRO A 256 19.45 9.27 -1.31
N LEU A 257 19.42 9.06 -2.63
CA LEU A 257 18.37 9.58 -3.49
C LEU A 257 17.06 8.84 -3.27
N TRP A 258 17.13 7.50 -3.09
CA TRP A 258 15.97 6.70 -2.71
C TRP A 258 15.46 7.04 -1.30
N ASN A 259 16.36 7.32 -0.34
CA ASN A 259 15.98 7.78 1.00
C ASN A 259 15.19 9.08 0.94
N ALA A 260 15.70 10.10 0.24
CA ALA A 260 15.06 11.39 0.08
C ALA A 260 13.67 11.28 -0.58
N ALA A 261 13.56 10.49 -1.66
CA ALA A 261 12.30 10.23 -2.35
C ALA A 261 11.21 9.68 -1.42
N THR A 262 11.52 8.66 -0.62
CA THR A 262 10.53 8.09 0.32
C THR A 262 10.20 8.94 1.54
N GLN A 263 10.79 10.12 1.68
CA GLN A 263 10.49 11.06 2.77
C GLN A 263 9.92 12.40 2.24
N GLY A 264 9.70 12.53 0.93
CA GLY A 264 9.28 13.81 0.32
C GLY A 264 10.33 14.90 0.52
N HIS A 265 11.61 14.56 0.35
CA HIS A 265 12.74 15.48 0.56
C HIS A 265 13.28 16.01 -0.77
N ASP A 266 12.38 16.66 -1.50
CA ASP A 266 12.51 17.20 -2.84
C ASP A 266 13.76 18.09 -2.97
N HIS A 267 13.99 18.95 -1.97
CA HIS A 267 15.17 19.80 -1.89
C HIS A 267 16.50 19.04 -1.82
N ILE A 268 16.51 17.79 -1.33
CA ILE A 268 17.70 16.91 -1.35
C ILE A 268 17.88 16.29 -2.73
N ILE A 269 16.79 15.89 -3.39
CA ILE A 269 16.83 15.34 -4.75
C ILE A 269 17.35 16.40 -5.72
N LEU A 270 16.79 17.60 -5.68
CA LEU A 270 17.21 18.73 -6.52
C LEU A 270 18.68 19.11 -6.30
N LEU A 271 19.16 19.11 -5.05
CA LEU A 271 20.57 19.31 -4.69
C LEU A 271 21.48 18.25 -5.32
N VAL A 272 21.09 16.96 -5.26
CA VAL A 272 21.86 15.88 -5.90
C VAL A 272 21.84 15.99 -7.42
N VAL A 273 20.71 16.39 -8.02
CA VAL A 273 20.60 16.63 -9.47
C VAL A 273 21.42 17.85 -9.92
N GLU A 274 21.42 18.95 -9.15
CA GLU A 274 22.26 20.13 -9.38
C GLU A 274 23.75 19.78 -9.30
N TYR A 275 24.16 19.01 -8.29
CA TYR A 275 25.54 18.53 -8.18
C TYR A 275 25.95 17.67 -9.39
N VAL A 276 25.05 16.81 -9.88
CA VAL A 276 25.25 16.06 -11.13
C VAL A 276 25.34 17.00 -12.34
N ARG A 277 24.48 18.02 -12.44
CA ARG A 277 24.51 19.05 -13.51
C ARG A 277 25.80 19.86 -13.53
N SER A 278 26.41 20.12 -12.37
CA SER A 278 27.65 20.92 -12.26
C SER A 278 28.87 20.33 -12.98
N GLY A 279 28.83 19.07 -13.41
CA GLY A 279 29.85 18.48 -14.30
C GLY A 279 31.22 18.28 -13.67
N THR A 280 31.32 18.30 -12.34
CA THR A 280 32.56 17.97 -11.58
C THR A 280 33.16 16.62 -12.00
N PRO A 281 34.46 16.34 -11.79
CA PRO A 281 35.03 15.03 -12.10
C PRO A 281 34.26 13.85 -11.45
N GLN A 282 33.70 14.08 -10.27
CA GLN A 282 32.79 13.17 -9.56
C GLN A 282 31.52 12.83 -10.36
N PHE A 283 31.01 13.71 -11.24
CA PHE A 283 29.90 13.41 -12.17
C PHE A 283 30.10 12.10 -12.93
N VAL A 284 31.32 11.84 -13.40
CA VAL A 284 31.61 10.60 -14.15
C VAL A 284 31.46 9.38 -13.25
N GLN A 285 31.85 9.48 -11.98
CA GLN A 285 31.67 8.42 -10.98
C GLN A 285 30.18 8.25 -10.61
N VAL A 286 29.48 9.33 -10.25
CA VAL A 286 28.05 9.34 -9.89
C VAL A 286 27.18 8.80 -11.03
N ARG A 287 27.39 9.29 -12.26
CA ARG A 287 26.67 8.81 -13.45
C ARG A 287 26.94 7.33 -13.73
N ASN A 288 28.20 6.90 -13.57
CA ASN A 288 28.55 5.49 -13.72
C ASN A 288 27.99 4.61 -12.58
N GLN A 289 27.87 5.13 -11.36
CA GLN A 289 27.18 4.47 -10.24
C GLN A 289 25.72 4.24 -10.58
N PHE A 290 24.94 5.29 -10.86
CA PHE A 290 23.51 5.16 -11.17
C PHE A 290 23.30 4.17 -12.31
N ARG A 291 24.09 4.28 -13.38
CA ARG A 291 24.12 3.34 -14.51
C ARG A 291 24.47 1.90 -14.11
N SER A 292 25.33 1.70 -13.12
CA SER A 292 25.74 0.37 -12.64
C SER A 292 24.73 -0.27 -11.68
N SER A 293 24.04 0.52 -10.86
CA SER A 293 22.91 0.09 -10.02
C SER A 293 21.78 -0.41 -10.91
N TYR A 294 21.42 0.37 -11.93
CA TYR A 294 20.41 0.04 -12.95
C TYR A 294 20.69 -1.31 -13.65
N MET A 295 21.97 -1.62 -13.89
CA MET A 295 22.37 -2.76 -14.73
C MET A 295 22.51 -4.11 -13.99
N ARG A 296 22.32 -4.17 -12.67
CA ARG A 296 22.50 -5.42 -11.89
C ARG A 296 21.32 -6.42 -11.97
N TYR A 297 20.13 -6.01 -12.41
CA TYR A 297 18.89 -6.64 -11.92
C TYR A 297 18.29 -7.84 -12.70
N LYS A 298 18.86 -8.29 -13.83
CA LYS A 298 18.25 -9.38 -14.65
C LYS A 298 19.14 -10.59 -15.03
N ILE A 299 20.30 -10.78 -14.40
CA ILE A 299 21.10 -12.01 -14.58
C ILE A 299 20.81 -13.00 -13.44
N GLY A 300 19.63 -13.66 -13.51
CA GLY A 300 19.20 -14.70 -12.58
C GLY A 300 17.70 -14.61 -12.25
N SER A 301 17.00 -15.74 -12.26
CA SER A 301 15.53 -15.83 -12.15
C SER A 301 14.94 -15.55 -10.76
N ALA A 302 15.76 -15.18 -9.77
CA ALA A 302 15.29 -14.80 -8.44
C ALA A 302 15.27 -13.27 -8.29
N LYS A 303 14.08 -12.67 -8.11
CA LYS A 303 13.88 -11.22 -7.84
C LYS A 303 14.53 -10.81 -6.50
N LYS A 304 15.85 -10.63 -6.48
CA LYS A 304 16.62 -10.19 -5.30
C LYS A 304 16.47 -8.68 -5.08
N ARG A 305 15.39 -8.30 -4.38
CA ARG A 305 15.08 -6.94 -3.89
C ARG A 305 16.10 -6.38 -2.86
N SER A 306 17.40 -6.60 -3.04
CA SER A 306 18.47 -6.23 -2.09
C SER A 306 19.38 -5.11 -2.60
N SER A 307 18.92 -4.34 -3.57
CA SER A 307 19.51 -3.09 -4.02
C SER A 307 18.38 -2.21 -4.53
N CYS A 308 18.17 -1.08 -3.84
CA CYS A 308 17.28 0.00 -4.26
C CYS A 308 17.50 0.33 -5.73
N ASN A 309 16.44 0.18 -6.54
CA ASN A 309 16.48 0.48 -7.96
C ASN A 309 16.19 1.97 -8.18
N PHE A 310 16.80 2.59 -9.19
CA PHE A 310 16.44 3.97 -9.58
C PHE A 310 14.95 4.07 -9.96
N ASN A 311 14.36 2.96 -10.41
CA ASN A 311 12.94 2.90 -10.73
C ASN A 311 12.05 2.86 -9.49
N GLU A 312 12.55 2.35 -8.36
CA GLU A 312 11.89 2.50 -7.05
C GLU A 312 12.01 3.96 -6.58
N VAL A 313 13.14 4.66 -6.85
CA VAL A 313 13.25 6.12 -6.58
C VAL A 313 12.17 6.89 -7.31
N LEU A 314 12.04 6.73 -8.62
CA LEU A 314 11.03 7.41 -9.43
C LEU A 314 9.60 7.03 -9.02
N ALA A 315 9.32 5.73 -8.85
CA ALA A 315 7.99 5.24 -8.48
C ALA A 315 7.55 5.67 -7.07
N ASP A 316 8.49 5.84 -6.13
CA ASP A 316 8.19 6.38 -4.79
C ASP A 316 8.11 7.92 -4.83
N SER A 317 8.97 8.61 -5.60
CA SER A 317 8.91 10.08 -5.77
C SER A 317 7.57 10.53 -6.35
N MET A 318 7.02 9.81 -7.33
CA MET A 318 5.68 10.08 -7.89
C MET A 318 4.56 10.04 -6.83
N ARG A 319 4.78 9.45 -5.65
CA ARG A 319 3.79 9.36 -4.56
C ARG A 319 4.03 10.34 -3.41
N PHE A 320 5.23 10.93 -3.32
CA PHE A 320 5.69 11.68 -2.14
C PHE A 320 6.38 13.01 -2.43
N CYS A 321 6.71 13.31 -3.69
CA CYS A 321 7.45 14.48 -4.14
C CYS A 321 6.64 15.33 -5.14
N ASP A 322 7.07 16.56 -5.38
CA ASP A 322 6.48 17.45 -6.38
C ASP A 322 6.82 17.08 -7.84
N GLU A 323 6.07 17.67 -8.76
CA GLU A 323 6.18 17.42 -10.21
C GLU A 323 7.55 17.79 -10.76
N ALA A 324 8.13 18.90 -10.27
CA ALA A 324 9.46 19.38 -10.68
C ALA A 324 10.56 18.38 -10.28
N THR A 325 10.45 17.80 -9.08
CA THR A 325 11.36 16.76 -8.59
C THR A 325 11.27 15.49 -9.42
N VAL A 326 10.07 15.11 -9.86
CA VAL A 326 9.89 13.96 -10.77
C VAL A 326 10.42 14.27 -12.17
N GLU A 327 10.18 15.46 -12.73
CA GLU A 327 10.78 15.89 -14.01
C GLU A 327 12.31 15.85 -13.96
N GLU A 328 12.91 16.34 -12.87
CA GLU A 328 14.36 16.33 -12.65
C GLU A 328 14.95 14.92 -12.47
N LEU A 329 14.21 14.01 -11.82
CA LEU A 329 14.60 12.59 -11.76
C LEU A 329 14.46 11.87 -13.11
N LEU A 330 13.48 12.25 -13.94
CA LEU A 330 13.33 11.75 -15.31
C LEU A 330 14.44 12.29 -16.22
N TRP A 331 14.84 13.56 -16.06
CA TRP A 331 16.04 14.12 -16.69
C TRP A 331 17.30 13.36 -16.26
N LEU A 332 17.46 13.09 -14.95
CA LEU A 332 18.58 12.32 -14.41
C LEU A 332 18.61 10.89 -14.97
N HIS A 333 17.45 10.23 -15.14
CA HIS A 333 17.36 8.93 -15.79
C HIS A 333 17.84 8.98 -17.25
N ARG A 334 17.37 9.97 -18.02
CA ARG A 334 17.74 10.18 -19.44
C ARG A 334 19.25 10.38 -19.63
N ILE A 335 19.97 10.98 -18.66
CA ILE A 335 21.44 11.16 -18.75
C ILE A 335 22.26 10.03 -18.11
N CYS A 336 21.74 9.32 -17.10
CA CYS A 336 22.44 8.22 -16.42
C CYS A 336 22.25 6.87 -17.11
N THR A 337 21.07 6.60 -17.67
CA THR A 337 20.75 5.35 -18.35
C THR A 337 20.80 5.53 -19.87
N ASN A 338 20.93 4.42 -20.59
CA ASN A 338 20.64 4.37 -22.02
C ASN A 338 19.73 3.18 -22.35
N LYS A 339 18.83 2.87 -21.41
CA LYS A 339 17.82 1.82 -21.48
C LYS A 339 16.68 2.14 -20.51
N LEU A 340 15.46 2.17 -21.00
CA LEU A 340 14.26 1.91 -20.21
C LEU A 340 13.83 0.45 -20.46
N HIS A 341 13.43 -0.27 -19.41
CA HIS A 341 12.83 -1.60 -19.56
C HIS A 341 11.30 -1.48 -19.54
N PRO A 342 10.53 -2.27 -20.32
CA PRO A 342 9.07 -2.32 -20.22
C PRO A 342 8.54 -2.46 -18.79
N ASP A 343 9.01 -3.46 -18.01
CA ASP A 343 8.70 -3.59 -16.57
C ASP A 343 8.89 -2.29 -15.77
N ASP A 344 10.03 -1.58 -15.96
CA ASP A 344 10.33 -0.33 -15.24
C ASP A 344 9.31 0.76 -15.58
N TYR A 345 8.95 0.86 -16.86
CA TYR A 345 7.97 1.81 -17.38
C TYR A 345 6.55 1.49 -16.89
N THR A 346 6.19 0.21 -16.73
CA THR A 346 4.94 -0.19 -16.08
C THR A 346 4.92 0.27 -14.62
N ASP A 347 5.98 0.03 -13.85
CA ASP A 347 6.06 0.45 -12.44
C ASP A 347 5.94 1.98 -12.28
N TRP A 348 6.47 2.77 -13.24
CA TRP A 348 6.32 4.23 -13.29
C TRP A 348 4.90 4.66 -13.67
N LEU A 349 4.34 4.10 -14.74
CA LEU A 349 2.97 4.43 -15.18
C LEU A 349 1.94 4.08 -14.10
N GLU A 350 2.06 2.92 -13.45
CA GLU A 350 1.21 2.56 -12.32
C GLU A 350 1.37 3.53 -11.14
N SER A 351 2.58 4.05 -10.88
CA SER A 351 2.83 4.95 -9.76
C SER A 351 2.37 6.38 -10.03
N SER A 352 2.54 6.89 -11.24
CA SER A 352 1.98 8.19 -11.68
C SER A 352 0.45 8.17 -11.70
N ILE A 353 -0.19 7.06 -12.04
CA ILE A 353 -1.65 6.90 -11.94
C ILE A 353 -2.12 6.85 -10.48
N ARG A 354 -1.41 6.12 -9.60
CA ARG A 354 -1.72 6.04 -8.15
C ARG A 354 -1.39 7.31 -7.35
N SER A 355 -0.75 8.30 -7.98
CA SER A 355 -0.56 9.62 -7.39
C SER A 355 -1.78 10.53 -7.56
N GLU A 356 -2.76 10.10 -8.37
CA GLU A 356 -3.97 10.85 -8.71
C GLU A 356 -3.69 12.24 -9.33
N ASN A 357 -2.47 12.43 -9.87
CA ASN A 357 -2.03 13.66 -10.52
C ASN A 357 -1.84 13.44 -12.05
N PRO A 358 -2.65 14.08 -12.91
CA PRO A 358 -2.49 13.99 -14.37
C PRO A 358 -1.11 14.43 -14.87
N ARG A 359 -0.49 15.49 -14.34
CA ARG A 359 0.81 15.98 -14.80
C ARG A 359 1.95 14.99 -14.52
N MET A 360 1.86 14.20 -13.44
CA MET A 360 2.79 13.08 -13.19
C MET A 360 2.70 12.01 -14.29
N LEU A 361 1.50 11.72 -14.80
CA LEU A 361 1.30 10.81 -15.92
C LEU A 361 1.85 11.41 -17.23
N GLU A 362 1.61 12.70 -17.49
CA GLU A 362 2.17 13.40 -18.65
C GLU A 362 3.70 13.31 -18.67
N LEU A 363 4.37 13.65 -17.57
CA LEU A 363 5.83 13.57 -17.42
C LEU A 363 6.39 12.17 -17.74
N VAL A 364 5.70 11.10 -17.31
CA VAL A 364 6.09 9.72 -17.63
C VAL A 364 5.82 9.38 -19.11
N LEU A 365 4.74 9.86 -19.71
CA LEU A 365 4.43 9.65 -21.12
C LEU A 365 5.36 10.44 -22.06
N GLU A 366 5.81 11.63 -21.64
CA GLU A 366 6.85 12.45 -22.29
C GLU A 366 8.23 11.76 -22.33
N VAL A 367 8.49 10.75 -21.49
CA VAL A 367 9.67 9.87 -21.63
C VAL A 367 9.43 8.90 -22.78
N ASN A 368 9.36 9.43 -24.01
CA ASN A 368 9.17 8.63 -25.21
C ASN A 368 10.36 7.64 -25.39
N PRO A 369 10.12 6.31 -25.34
CA PRO A 369 11.16 5.31 -25.53
C PRO A 369 11.93 5.46 -26.86
N ASP A 370 11.27 5.88 -27.94
CA ASP A 370 11.86 5.96 -29.28
C ASP A 370 12.97 7.02 -29.36
N THR A 371 12.71 8.21 -28.80
CA THR A 371 13.67 9.33 -28.84
C THR A 371 14.76 9.18 -27.78
N ALA A 372 14.44 8.60 -26.62
CA ALA A 372 15.37 8.49 -25.50
C ALA A 372 16.39 7.33 -25.66
N TYR A 373 16.03 6.24 -26.34
CA TYR A 373 16.85 5.01 -26.32
C TYR A 373 17.10 4.43 -27.72
N GLN A 374 18.11 4.97 -28.40
CA GLN A 374 18.65 4.48 -29.69
C GLN A 374 19.24 3.06 -29.61
N ARG A 375 18.39 2.05 -29.38
CA ARG A 375 18.68 0.62 -29.53
C ARG A 375 17.83 0.10 -30.69
N PRO A 376 18.39 -0.12 -31.89
CA PRO A 376 17.60 -0.45 -33.10
C PRO A 376 16.88 -1.82 -33.07
N ASN A 377 16.88 -2.51 -31.93
CA ASN A 377 16.45 -3.91 -31.78
C ASN A 377 15.44 -4.12 -30.63
N ILE A 378 14.81 -3.06 -30.09
CA ILE A 378 13.70 -3.18 -29.11
C ILE A 378 12.42 -2.70 -29.80
N PRO A 379 11.48 -3.61 -30.17
CA PRO A 379 10.24 -3.21 -30.83
C PRO A 379 9.34 -2.35 -29.92
N TRP A 380 8.75 -1.29 -30.50
CA TRP A 380 7.79 -0.40 -29.83
C TRP A 380 6.62 -1.15 -29.16
N SER A 381 6.16 -2.25 -29.78
CA SER A 381 5.08 -3.11 -29.27
C SER A 381 5.34 -3.70 -27.88
N LEU A 382 6.59 -3.71 -27.39
CA LEU A 382 6.90 -4.07 -26.00
C LEU A 382 6.48 -3.00 -24.97
N PHE A 383 6.28 -1.75 -25.38
CA PHE A 383 5.79 -0.66 -24.53
C PHE A 383 4.28 -0.42 -24.65
N GLU A 384 3.62 -0.98 -25.67
CA GLU A 384 2.14 -0.99 -25.75
C GLU A 384 1.47 -1.73 -24.60
N LEU A 385 2.03 -2.87 -24.16
CA LEU A 385 1.45 -3.65 -23.07
C LEU A 385 1.51 -2.90 -21.72
N PRO A 386 2.64 -2.32 -21.29
CA PRO A 386 2.69 -1.35 -20.18
C PRO A 386 1.61 -0.26 -20.27
N ARG A 387 1.45 0.38 -21.45
CA ARG A 387 0.43 1.43 -21.64
C ARG A 387 -1.00 0.91 -21.51
N LYS A 388 -1.32 -0.27 -22.02
CA LYS A 388 -2.65 -0.90 -21.89
C LYS A 388 -2.95 -1.32 -20.45
N VAL A 389 -1.97 -1.87 -19.73
CA VAL A 389 -2.09 -2.19 -18.29
C VAL A 389 -2.29 -0.92 -17.46
N ALA A 390 -1.52 0.13 -17.74
CA ALA A 390 -1.66 1.43 -17.08
C ALA A 390 -3.02 2.08 -17.36
N PHE A 391 -3.47 2.13 -18.62
CA PHE A 391 -4.81 2.64 -18.96
C PHE A 391 -5.93 1.85 -18.27
N SER A 392 -5.76 0.52 -18.17
CA SER A 392 -6.64 -0.32 -17.36
C SER A 392 -6.63 0.03 -15.88
N LEU A 393 -5.54 0.54 -15.31
CA LEU A 393 -5.48 1.02 -13.93
C LEU A 393 -6.11 2.41 -13.80
N ALA A 394 -5.89 3.32 -14.75
CA ALA A 394 -6.54 4.64 -14.77
C ALA A 394 -8.07 4.49 -14.80
N CYS A 395 -8.61 3.54 -15.57
CA CYS A 395 -10.05 3.22 -15.60
C CYS A 395 -10.59 2.55 -14.32
N GLN A 396 -9.73 2.13 -13.38
CA GLN A 396 -10.12 1.60 -12.06
C GLN A 396 -10.12 2.68 -10.97
N ILE A 397 -9.38 3.78 -11.15
CA ILE A 397 -9.36 4.91 -10.23
C ILE A 397 -10.49 5.87 -10.61
N HIS A 398 -11.11 6.52 -9.63
CA HIS A 398 -12.24 7.44 -9.82
C HIS A 398 -11.81 8.84 -10.32
N HIS A 399 -10.78 8.92 -11.19
CA HIS A 399 -10.16 10.17 -11.62
C HIS A 399 -10.31 10.37 -13.15
N PRO A 400 -11.40 10.98 -13.64
CA PRO A 400 -11.71 11.07 -15.07
C PRO A 400 -10.62 11.77 -15.89
N GLU A 401 -9.94 12.77 -15.32
CA GLU A 401 -8.86 13.50 -16.00
C GLU A 401 -7.67 12.60 -16.35
N LEU A 402 -7.32 11.63 -15.50
CA LEU A 402 -6.22 10.68 -15.80
C LEU A 402 -6.56 9.83 -17.02
N VAL A 403 -7.82 9.44 -17.19
CA VAL A 403 -8.29 8.66 -18.35
C VAL A 403 -8.30 9.53 -19.61
N GLN A 404 -8.71 10.80 -19.51
CA GLN A 404 -8.65 11.75 -20.62
C GLN A 404 -7.21 11.99 -21.10
N THR A 405 -6.30 12.39 -20.19
CA THR A 405 -4.87 12.59 -20.48
C THR A 405 -4.23 11.35 -21.11
N PHE A 406 -4.59 10.15 -20.66
CA PHE A 406 -4.06 8.91 -21.24
C PHE A 406 -4.58 8.67 -22.67
N MET A 407 -5.86 8.91 -22.96
CA MET A 407 -6.41 8.80 -24.32
C MET A 407 -5.75 9.80 -25.27
N ASP A 408 -5.63 11.07 -24.85
CA ASP A 408 -5.07 12.15 -25.66
C ASP A 408 -3.59 11.90 -25.99
N LEU A 409 -2.76 11.60 -24.99
CA LEU A 409 -1.31 11.45 -25.17
C LEU A 409 -0.86 10.09 -25.72
N CYS A 410 -1.61 9.01 -25.49
CA CYS A 410 -1.27 7.68 -26.04
C CYS A 410 -2.04 7.33 -27.32
N HIS A 411 -3.02 8.15 -27.73
CA HIS A 411 -3.96 7.86 -28.82
C HIS A 411 -4.66 6.51 -28.64
N ILE A 412 -4.91 6.12 -27.39
CA ILE A 412 -5.67 4.91 -27.06
C ILE A 412 -7.15 5.20 -27.31
N GLY A 413 -7.72 4.52 -28.31
CA GLY A 413 -9.16 4.61 -28.56
C GLY A 413 -9.96 4.08 -27.36
N SER A 414 -11.05 4.76 -27.05
CA SER A 414 -12.05 4.40 -26.03
C SER A 414 -12.59 2.96 -26.16
N ASN A 415 -12.60 2.43 -27.39
CA ASN A 415 -12.97 1.06 -27.74
C ASN A 415 -11.78 0.07 -27.76
N GLN A 416 -10.56 0.46 -27.36
CA GLN A 416 -9.44 -0.47 -27.34
C GLN A 416 -9.65 -1.53 -26.25
N VAL A 417 -9.26 -2.76 -26.57
CA VAL A 417 -9.30 -3.92 -25.68
C VAL A 417 -7.93 -4.52 -25.48
N TRP A 418 -7.78 -5.19 -24.35
CA TRP A 418 -6.56 -5.90 -23.99
C TRP A 418 -6.85 -7.28 -23.43
N GLU A 419 -5.85 -8.14 -23.55
CA GLU A 419 -5.84 -9.47 -22.96
C GLU A 419 -5.66 -9.33 -21.45
N ARG A 420 -6.56 -9.93 -20.68
CA ARG A 420 -6.52 -9.92 -19.22
C ARG A 420 -6.05 -11.28 -18.73
N SER A 421 -4.87 -11.32 -18.13
CA SER A 421 -4.23 -12.55 -17.65
C SER A 421 -4.08 -12.59 -16.13
N ASN A 422 -4.01 -13.80 -15.57
CA ASN A 422 -3.65 -14.07 -14.18
C ASN A 422 -2.16 -13.80 -13.93
N SER A 423 -1.75 -13.81 -12.65
CA SER A 423 -0.35 -13.66 -12.23
C SER A 423 0.60 -14.78 -12.67
N ASP A 424 0.08 -15.89 -13.21
CA ASP A 424 0.84 -16.98 -13.83
C ASP A 424 0.92 -16.86 -15.37
N GLY A 425 0.31 -15.83 -15.95
CA GLY A 425 0.22 -15.62 -17.39
C GLY A 425 -0.97 -16.29 -18.07
N THR A 426 -1.83 -17.02 -17.35
CA THR A 426 -3.02 -17.66 -17.96
C THR A 426 -4.08 -16.62 -18.33
N VAL A 427 -4.52 -16.66 -19.60
CA VAL A 427 -5.50 -15.71 -20.15
C VAL A 427 -6.89 -15.97 -19.57
N ILE A 428 -7.45 -14.98 -18.89
CA ILE A 428 -8.80 -15.02 -18.28
C ILE A 428 -9.87 -14.65 -19.32
N GLY A 429 -9.53 -13.73 -20.23
CA GLY A 429 -10.41 -13.22 -21.28
C GLY A 429 -9.91 -11.88 -21.82
N TRP A 430 -10.77 -11.19 -22.54
CA TRP A 430 -10.54 -9.82 -23.04
C TRP A 430 -11.41 -8.84 -22.25
N GLN A 431 -10.97 -7.59 -22.14
CA GLN A 431 -11.74 -6.52 -21.48
C GLN A 431 -11.46 -5.17 -22.17
N SER A 432 -12.49 -4.33 -22.31
CA SER A 432 -12.35 -2.94 -22.77
C SER A 432 -12.20 -1.95 -21.62
N ALA A 433 -11.82 -0.71 -21.92
CA ALA A 433 -11.80 0.39 -20.95
C ALA A 433 -13.17 0.59 -20.28
N LEU A 434 -14.25 0.54 -21.06
CA LEU A 434 -15.61 0.71 -20.56
C LEU A 434 -16.04 -0.45 -19.65
N ASP A 435 -15.64 -1.69 -19.97
CA ASP A 435 -15.88 -2.85 -19.09
C ASP A 435 -15.12 -2.76 -17.76
N VAL A 436 -13.95 -2.11 -17.74
CA VAL A 436 -13.17 -1.87 -16.52
C VAL A 436 -13.80 -0.74 -15.69
N ALA A 437 -14.13 0.38 -16.33
CA ALA A 437 -14.76 1.53 -15.69
C ALA A 437 -16.15 1.19 -15.14
N ALA A 438 -16.97 0.46 -15.89
CA ALA A 438 -18.26 -0.03 -15.41
C ALA A 438 -18.10 -0.94 -14.17
N LYS A 439 -17.06 -1.79 -14.16
CA LYS A 439 -16.82 -2.73 -13.05
C LYS A 439 -16.28 -2.06 -11.79
N TYR A 440 -15.38 -1.09 -11.91
CA TYR A 440 -14.62 -0.56 -10.77
C TYR A 440 -14.56 0.97 -10.68
N GLY A 441 -14.69 1.67 -11.80
CA GLY A 441 -14.61 3.13 -11.88
C GLY A 441 -15.90 3.83 -11.45
N SER A 442 -15.89 5.16 -11.56
CA SER A 442 -17.03 6.03 -11.24
C SER A 442 -17.84 6.41 -12.49
N PRO A 443 -19.07 6.95 -12.35
CA PRO A 443 -19.88 7.44 -13.47
C PRO A 443 -19.18 8.48 -14.35
N GLU A 444 -18.28 9.28 -13.78
CA GLU A 444 -17.52 10.32 -14.49
C GLU A 444 -16.45 9.70 -15.42
N VAL A 445 -15.81 8.61 -15.00
CA VAL A 445 -14.89 7.85 -15.86
C VAL A 445 -15.66 7.17 -17.00
N ILE A 446 -16.86 6.65 -16.70
CA ILE A 446 -17.77 6.09 -17.71
C ILE A 446 -18.26 7.19 -18.67
N ALA A 447 -18.48 8.41 -18.19
CA ALA A 447 -18.81 9.57 -19.02
C ALA A 447 -17.70 9.86 -20.03
N VAL A 448 -16.47 10.07 -19.55
CA VAL A 448 -15.28 10.34 -20.39
C VAL A 448 -15.11 9.28 -21.48
N LEU A 449 -15.25 8.00 -21.14
CA LEU A 449 -15.12 6.91 -22.12
C LEU A 449 -16.26 6.90 -23.16
N LEU A 450 -17.51 7.10 -22.75
CA LEU A 450 -18.67 7.16 -23.66
C LEU A 450 -18.64 8.41 -24.55
N ASP A 451 -18.22 9.55 -24.00
CA ASP A 451 -18.13 10.82 -24.72
C ASP A 451 -16.92 10.82 -25.69
N ALA A 452 -15.87 10.05 -25.38
CA ALA A 452 -14.83 9.63 -26.31
C ALA A 452 -15.26 8.48 -27.25
N GLY A 453 -16.55 8.13 -27.32
CA GLY A 453 -17.13 7.20 -28.30
C GLY A 453 -17.07 5.71 -27.96
N ALA A 454 -16.88 5.31 -26.69
CA ALA A 454 -16.94 3.90 -26.30
C ALA A 454 -18.32 3.28 -26.61
N THR A 455 -18.32 2.06 -27.12
CA THR A 455 -19.56 1.33 -27.45
C THR A 455 -20.26 0.89 -26.17
N ILE A 456 -21.44 1.48 -25.88
CA ILE A 456 -22.13 1.35 -24.59
C ILE A 456 -22.52 -0.09 -24.19
N ASP A 457 -22.83 -0.92 -25.19
CA ASP A 457 -23.12 -2.35 -25.02
C ASP A 457 -21.86 -3.24 -25.03
N GLY A 458 -20.67 -2.64 -25.09
CA GLY A 458 -19.40 -3.30 -25.37
C GLY A 458 -19.24 -3.64 -26.87
N LEU A 459 -18.05 -4.10 -27.25
CA LEU A 459 -17.71 -4.45 -28.64
C LEU A 459 -18.22 -5.84 -29.09
N GLY A 460 -19.07 -6.51 -28.31
CA GLY A 460 -19.47 -7.90 -28.58
C GLY A 460 -18.29 -8.88 -28.56
N ILE A 461 -17.33 -8.66 -27.66
CA ILE A 461 -16.14 -9.50 -27.57
C ILE A 461 -16.45 -10.75 -26.72
N PRO A 462 -16.18 -11.97 -27.22
CA PRO A 462 -16.49 -13.19 -26.50
C PRO A 462 -15.71 -13.30 -25.18
N ALA A 463 -16.40 -13.15 -24.04
CA ALA A 463 -15.78 -13.19 -22.73
C ALA A 463 -15.64 -14.64 -22.23
N ARG A 464 -14.37 -15.04 -22.02
CA ARG A 464 -13.90 -16.26 -21.34
C ARG A 464 -14.40 -17.59 -21.93
N VAL A 465 -13.43 -18.43 -22.31
CA VAL A 465 -13.62 -19.89 -22.34
C VAL A 465 -13.80 -20.35 -20.89
N THR A 466 -15.04 -20.50 -20.42
CA THR A 466 -15.31 -20.98 -19.05
C THR A 466 -14.94 -22.46 -18.98
N GLN A 467 -13.77 -22.76 -18.42
CA GLN A 467 -13.21 -24.10 -18.29
C GLN A 467 -13.87 -24.93 -17.17
N GLU A 468 -15.19 -24.78 -17.03
CA GLU A 468 -16.01 -25.50 -16.06
C GLU A 468 -16.52 -26.80 -16.73
N GLU A 469 -16.18 -27.94 -16.12
CA GLU A 469 -16.70 -29.29 -16.37
C GLU A 469 -16.42 -29.98 -17.73
N SER A 470 -15.50 -29.48 -18.56
CA SER A 470 -15.06 -30.19 -19.79
C SER A 470 -14.27 -31.50 -19.57
N SER A 471 -14.15 -32.01 -18.35
CA SER A 471 -13.34 -33.20 -18.01
C SER A 471 -14.07 -34.55 -18.10
N SER A 472 -15.34 -34.60 -18.52
CA SER A 472 -16.08 -35.86 -18.69
C SER A 472 -17.14 -35.84 -19.80
N ASN A 473 -17.97 -34.79 -19.89
CA ASN A 473 -19.20 -34.81 -20.70
C ASN A 473 -19.10 -34.16 -22.09
N GLY A 474 -17.91 -33.76 -22.55
CA GLY A 474 -17.69 -33.29 -23.93
C GLY A 474 -18.42 -32.00 -24.36
N MET A 475 -19.04 -31.27 -23.42
CA MET A 475 -19.62 -29.96 -23.71
C MET A 475 -18.53 -28.99 -24.18
N ARG A 476 -18.78 -28.33 -25.32
CA ARG A 476 -17.93 -27.23 -25.80
C ARG A 476 -18.18 -26.00 -24.92
N PRO A 477 -17.15 -25.35 -24.38
CA PRO A 477 -17.31 -24.12 -23.61
C PRO A 477 -17.96 -23.04 -24.48
N THR A 478 -19.13 -22.57 -24.05
CA THR A 478 -19.92 -21.57 -24.78
C THR A 478 -19.36 -20.20 -24.42
N ILE A 479 -18.47 -19.66 -25.26
CA ILE A 479 -17.90 -18.33 -25.03
C ILE A 479 -19.03 -17.31 -25.15
N ARG A 480 -19.26 -16.51 -24.09
CA ARG A 480 -20.39 -15.59 -24.00
C ARG A 480 -19.87 -14.16 -23.88
N GLU A 481 -20.38 -13.26 -24.70
CA GLU A 481 -20.16 -11.82 -24.55
C GLU A 481 -20.76 -11.33 -23.22
N ILE A 482 -19.97 -10.59 -22.44
CA ILE A 482 -20.41 -9.89 -21.22
C ILE A 482 -20.36 -8.40 -21.55
N THR A 483 -21.46 -7.69 -21.28
CA THR A 483 -21.57 -6.24 -21.55
C THR A 483 -20.98 -5.40 -20.41
N PRO A 484 -20.63 -4.11 -20.63
CA PRO A 484 -20.24 -3.19 -19.55
C PRO A 484 -21.30 -3.10 -18.45
N LEU A 485 -22.59 -3.09 -18.84
CA LEU A 485 -23.71 -3.10 -17.90
C LEU A 485 -23.68 -4.35 -17.01
N GLU A 486 -23.45 -5.54 -17.57
CA GLU A 486 -23.27 -6.76 -16.78
C GLU A 486 -22.00 -6.73 -15.92
N HIS A 487 -20.92 -6.08 -16.39
CA HIS A 487 -19.71 -5.90 -15.60
C HIS A 487 -19.95 -5.02 -14.36
N ALA A 488 -20.74 -3.95 -14.47
CA ALA A 488 -21.19 -3.16 -13.33
C ALA A 488 -22.08 -4.00 -12.38
N VAL A 489 -23.01 -4.78 -12.92
CA VAL A 489 -23.91 -5.65 -12.13
C VAL A 489 -23.15 -6.72 -11.36
N ILE A 490 -22.17 -7.38 -11.98
CA ILE A 490 -21.34 -8.42 -11.33
C ILE A 490 -20.47 -7.83 -10.20
N ALA A 491 -20.24 -6.51 -10.20
CA ALA A 491 -19.47 -5.79 -9.18
C ALA A 491 -20.31 -5.08 -8.12
N ASP A 492 -21.65 -5.14 -8.19
CA ASP A 492 -22.56 -4.38 -7.30
C ASP A 492 -22.40 -2.84 -7.46
N ASN A 493 -21.88 -2.36 -8.60
CA ASN A 493 -21.64 -0.93 -8.85
C ASN A 493 -22.94 -0.22 -9.29
N VAL A 494 -23.83 0.01 -8.33
CA VAL A 494 -25.17 0.60 -8.54
C VAL A 494 -25.14 1.91 -9.33
N ALA A 495 -24.14 2.77 -9.06
CA ALA A 495 -23.99 4.05 -9.76
C ALA A 495 -23.66 3.87 -11.24
N ALA A 496 -22.74 2.95 -11.59
CA ALA A 496 -22.43 2.61 -12.97
C ALA A 496 -23.62 1.94 -13.68
N VAL A 497 -24.38 1.06 -13.00
CA VAL A 497 -25.58 0.42 -13.56
C VAL A 497 -26.63 1.45 -13.97
N GLN A 498 -26.97 2.38 -13.07
CA GLN A 498 -27.92 3.46 -13.34
C GLN A 498 -27.42 4.36 -14.49
N TYR A 499 -26.16 4.81 -14.42
CA TYR A 499 -25.60 5.72 -15.42
C TYR A 499 -25.54 5.12 -16.83
N LEU A 500 -25.15 3.84 -16.96
CA LEU A 500 -25.15 3.13 -18.24
C LEU A 500 -26.55 2.97 -18.81
N ILE A 501 -27.55 2.66 -17.97
CA ILE A 501 -28.96 2.59 -18.36
C ILE A 501 -29.45 3.94 -18.92
N ASP A 502 -29.18 5.04 -18.20
CA ASP A 502 -29.60 6.38 -18.60
C ASP A 502 -28.94 6.80 -19.92
N ARG A 503 -27.64 6.51 -20.07
CA ARG A 503 -26.88 6.75 -21.32
C ARG A 503 -27.29 5.84 -22.49
N GLY A 504 -28.00 4.74 -22.26
CA GLY A 504 -28.62 3.94 -23.33
C GLY A 504 -28.34 2.43 -23.36
N ALA A 505 -27.62 1.88 -22.38
CA ALA A 505 -27.22 0.47 -22.36
C ALA A 505 -28.42 -0.48 -22.44
N ASN A 506 -28.28 -1.56 -23.22
CA ASN A 506 -29.36 -2.50 -23.45
C ASN A 506 -29.57 -3.44 -22.26
N ALA A 507 -30.47 -3.04 -21.37
CA ALA A 507 -30.89 -3.82 -20.21
C ALA A 507 -31.42 -5.23 -20.53
N GLN A 508 -31.85 -5.52 -21.77
CA GLN A 508 -32.26 -6.86 -22.21
C GLN A 508 -31.09 -7.85 -22.29
N LYS A 509 -29.88 -7.37 -22.62
CA LYS A 509 -28.65 -8.21 -22.75
C LYS A 509 -28.16 -8.76 -21.40
N VAL A 510 -28.55 -8.13 -20.29
CA VAL A 510 -28.29 -8.63 -18.93
C VAL A 510 -28.96 -9.98 -18.73
N TYR A 511 -28.16 -11.00 -18.42
CA TYR A 511 -28.60 -12.37 -18.17
C TYR A 511 -28.97 -12.57 -16.68
N TRP A 512 -30.06 -13.30 -16.41
CA TRP A 512 -30.62 -13.73 -15.04
C TRP A 512 -30.18 -16.38 -13.67
N GLY A 513 -30.29 -17.70 -14.08
CA GLY A 513 -29.38 -18.49 -14.93
C GLY A 513 -27.91 -18.55 -14.51
N ASN A 514 -27.48 -17.74 -13.52
CA ASN A 514 -26.32 -17.97 -12.62
C ASN A 514 -26.26 -16.97 -11.41
N TRP A 515 -27.32 -16.20 -11.16
CA TRP A 515 -27.31 -15.01 -10.29
C TRP A 515 -28.05 -15.28 -8.97
N GLU A 516 -29.03 -16.18 -9.00
CA GLU A 516 -29.80 -16.74 -7.87
C GLU A 516 -28.93 -17.33 -6.73
N ALA A 517 -27.64 -17.53 -6.98
CA ALA A 517 -26.67 -18.04 -6.01
C ALA A 517 -25.90 -16.96 -5.21
N ARG A 518 -26.12 -15.66 -5.45
CA ARG A 518 -25.34 -14.56 -4.81
C ARG A 518 -26.20 -13.44 -4.25
N ARG A 519 -25.69 -12.81 -3.19
CA ARG A 519 -26.33 -11.71 -2.43
C ARG A 519 -26.22 -10.34 -3.11
N HIS A 520 -26.53 -10.24 -4.39
CA HIS A 520 -26.54 -8.94 -5.09
C HIS A 520 -27.81 -8.16 -4.75
N GLY A 521 -27.69 -6.84 -4.64
CA GLY A 521 -28.71 -5.99 -4.01
C GLY A 521 -30.07 -5.96 -4.73
N GLU A 522 -31.15 -5.93 -3.94
CA GLU A 522 -32.52 -5.72 -4.42
C GLU A 522 -32.64 -4.43 -5.25
N ASP A 523 -31.93 -3.37 -4.84
CA ASP A 523 -31.85 -2.08 -5.53
C ASP A 523 -31.41 -2.23 -7.00
N MET A 524 -30.40 -3.07 -7.24
CA MET A 524 -29.84 -3.29 -8.56
C MET A 524 -30.80 -4.07 -9.47
N PHE A 525 -31.53 -5.05 -8.92
CA PHE A 525 -32.63 -5.67 -9.64
C PHE A 525 -33.73 -4.65 -9.95
N ASN A 526 -34.12 -3.83 -8.98
CA ASN A 526 -35.17 -2.81 -9.14
C ASN A 526 -34.80 -1.74 -10.17
N ILE A 527 -33.54 -1.31 -10.27
CA ILE A 527 -33.06 -0.37 -11.29
C ILE A 527 -33.19 -0.97 -12.69
N ILE A 528 -32.66 -2.17 -12.94
CA ILE A 528 -32.69 -2.80 -14.27
C ILE A 528 -34.12 -3.18 -14.66
N ARG A 529 -34.93 -3.59 -13.68
CA ARG A 529 -36.38 -3.81 -13.82
C ARG A 529 -37.12 -2.54 -14.23
N LYS A 530 -36.91 -1.43 -13.52
CA LYS A 530 -37.52 -0.13 -13.83
C LYS A 530 -37.16 0.28 -15.26
N ALA A 531 -35.88 0.21 -15.62
CA ALA A 531 -35.40 0.51 -16.97
C ALA A 531 -36.05 -0.35 -18.06
N ARG A 532 -36.26 -1.65 -17.80
CA ARG A 532 -36.94 -2.56 -18.74
C ARG A 532 -38.42 -2.23 -18.92
N ILE A 533 -39.12 -1.90 -17.83
CA ILE A 533 -40.51 -1.47 -17.86
C ILE A 533 -40.64 -0.16 -18.64
N GLU A 534 -39.83 0.85 -18.30
CA GLU A 534 -39.92 2.20 -18.88
C GLU A 534 -39.47 2.27 -20.35
N ARG A 535 -38.46 1.49 -20.75
CA ARG A 535 -37.87 1.56 -22.11
C ARG A 535 -38.44 0.55 -23.11
N TYR A 536 -38.89 -0.62 -22.65
CA TYR A 536 -39.34 -1.72 -23.52
C TYR A 536 -40.77 -2.20 -23.23
N GLY A 537 -41.42 -1.72 -22.16
CA GLY A 537 -42.73 -2.22 -21.73
C GLY A 537 -42.69 -3.65 -21.18
N GLU A 538 -41.51 -4.19 -20.86
CA GLU A 538 -41.37 -5.54 -20.32
C GLU A 538 -41.93 -5.62 -18.89
N ASN A 539 -42.97 -6.41 -18.66
CA ASN A 539 -43.45 -6.73 -17.32
C ASN A 539 -42.50 -7.73 -16.63
N VAL A 540 -41.39 -7.22 -16.11
CA VAL A 540 -40.44 -7.97 -15.28
C VAL A 540 -41.07 -8.20 -13.89
N PRO A 541 -41.04 -9.43 -13.33
CA PRO A 541 -41.50 -9.72 -11.97
C PRO A 541 -40.80 -8.87 -10.89
N THR A 542 -41.43 -8.70 -9.73
CA THR A 542 -40.78 -8.17 -8.52
C THR A 542 -39.65 -9.08 -8.04
N TYR A 543 -38.68 -8.52 -7.30
CA TYR A 543 -37.66 -9.32 -6.62
C TYR A 543 -38.28 -10.02 -5.40
N ASP A 544 -38.82 -11.22 -5.62
CA ASP A 544 -39.52 -11.95 -4.57
C ASP A 544 -38.59 -13.01 -3.93
N ILE A 545 -37.98 -12.64 -2.81
CA ILE A 545 -36.95 -13.42 -2.09
C ILE A 545 -37.46 -14.81 -1.65
N HIS A 546 -38.78 -15.00 -1.59
CA HIS A 546 -39.39 -16.25 -1.13
C HIS A 546 -39.13 -17.48 -2.02
N PHE A 547 -38.67 -17.31 -3.26
CA PHE A 547 -38.46 -18.46 -4.18
C PHE A 547 -37.18 -19.28 -3.97
N GLY A 548 -36.16 -18.78 -3.26
CA GLY A 548 -34.82 -19.41 -3.26
C GLY A 548 -34.41 -20.22 -2.01
N VAL A 549 -34.75 -19.74 -0.80
CA VAL A 549 -34.01 -20.14 0.41
C VAL A 549 -34.45 -21.49 1.00
N GLY A 550 -35.64 -21.98 0.67
CA GLY A 550 -36.28 -23.11 1.36
C GLY A 550 -35.73 -24.51 1.06
N ILE A 551 -35.16 -24.75 -0.14
CA ILE A 551 -34.91 -26.11 -0.64
C ILE A 551 -33.41 -26.49 -0.65
N ALA A 552 -32.52 -25.53 -0.90
CA ALA A 552 -31.10 -25.78 -1.14
C ALA A 552 -30.29 -26.35 0.05
N ARG A 553 -30.84 -26.37 1.27
CA ARG A 553 -30.12 -26.79 2.49
C ARG A 553 -30.17 -28.29 2.82
N ASN A 554 -30.98 -29.11 2.14
CA ASN A 554 -31.14 -30.54 2.51
C ASN A 554 -31.11 -31.56 1.36
N VAL A 555 -30.91 -31.15 0.10
CA VAL A 555 -30.87 -32.09 -1.05
C VAL A 555 -29.45 -32.27 -1.58
N ARG A 556 -28.69 -33.15 -0.93
CA ARG A 556 -27.42 -33.71 -1.45
C ARG A 556 -27.62 -35.16 -1.94
N SER A 557 -28.47 -35.36 -2.94
CA SER A 557 -28.47 -36.51 -3.87
C SER A 557 -29.59 -36.35 -4.90
N ILE A 558 -29.58 -37.21 -5.93
CA ILE A 558 -30.44 -37.18 -7.12
C ILE A 558 -30.08 -36.02 -8.06
N GLY A 559 -29.32 -36.34 -9.11
CA GLY A 559 -28.95 -35.38 -10.16
C GLY A 559 -30.09 -35.20 -11.17
N GLY A 560 -30.30 -33.95 -11.61
CA GLY A 560 -31.36 -33.60 -12.56
C GLY A 560 -31.74 -32.13 -12.48
N TYR A 561 -30.88 -31.23 -12.96
CA TYR A 561 -31.22 -29.82 -13.10
C TYR A 561 -32.26 -29.64 -14.21
N ILE A 562 -33.52 -29.43 -13.84
CA ILE A 562 -34.58 -29.02 -14.76
C ILE A 562 -34.51 -27.49 -14.88
N ILE A 563 -34.03 -26.99 -16.02
CA ILE A 563 -34.10 -25.56 -16.35
C ILE A 563 -35.53 -25.27 -16.86
N PRO A 564 -36.32 -24.41 -16.21
CA PRO A 564 -37.66 -24.06 -16.68
C PRO A 564 -37.58 -23.11 -17.88
N ALA A 565 -37.75 -23.65 -19.09
CA ALA A 565 -37.85 -22.84 -20.30
C ALA A 565 -39.12 -21.99 -20.28
N TRP A 566 -38.98 -20.67 -20.19
CA TRP A 566 -40.09 -19.73 -20.09
C TRP A 566 -40.93 -19.71 -21.37
N LYS A 567 -42.26 -19.85 -21.23
CA LYS A 567 -43.26 -19.47 -22.23
C LYS A 567 -44.45 -18.82 -21.53
N PRO A 568 -44.98 -17.68 -22.02
CA PRO A 568 -46.11 -17.01 -21.38
C PRO A 568 -47.43 -17.73 -21.67
N GLY A 569 -48.13 -18.12 -20.60
CA GLY A 569 -49.55 -18.51 -20.65
C GLY A 569 -49.87 -19.93 -20.15
N LYS A 570 -50.84 -19.99 -19.23
CA LYS A 570 -51.50 -21.19 -18.67
C LYS A 570 -50.63 -22.13 -17.81
N PHE A 571 -50.74 -21.95 -16.49
CA PHE A 571 -50.56 -23.07 -15.56
C PHE A 571 -51.70 -24.09 -15.73
N LEU A 572 -51.34 -25.39 -15.77
CA LEU A 572 -52.25 -26.51 -15.55
C LEU A 572 -51.63 -27.40 -14.48
N ALA A 573 -52.26 -27.46 -13.31
CA ALA A 573 -51.76 -28.25 -12.18
C ALA A 573 -52.09 -29.74 -12.36
N LEU A 574 -51.12 -30.54 -12.77
CA LEU A 574 -51.24 -32.00 -12.80
C LEU A 574 -50.94 -32.60 -11.42
N GLN A 575 -51.99 -32.95 -10.69
CA GLN A 575 -51.91 -33.47 -9.33
C GLN A 575 -51.64 -34.99 -9.30
N SER A 576 -50.39 -35.41 -9.54
CA SER A 576 -49.99 -36.82 -9.47
C SER A 576 -49.84 -37.31 -8.02
N GLY A 577 -50.92 -37.83 -7.43
CA GLY A 577 -50.92 -38.28 -6.04
C GLY A 577 -50.17 -39.61 -5.82
N HIS A 578 -49.15 -39.60 -4.96
CA HIS A 578 -48.51 -40.79 -4.38
C HIS A 578 -48.39 -40.68 -2.85
N ARG A 579 -48.41 -41.83 -2.17
CA ARG A 579 -48.61 -41.93 -0.72
C ARG A 579 -47.32 -41.64 0.06
N TYR A 580 -47.38 -40.69 0.99
CA TYR A 580 -46.36 -40.57 2.05
C TYR A 580 -46.82 -41.27 3.33
N LYS A 581 -45.89 -41.98 3.99
CA LYS A 581 -46.08 -42.47 5.37
C LYS A 581 -46.02 -41.26 6.31
N GLN A 582 -46.90 -41.22 7.31
CA GLN A 582 -46.77 -40.28 8.42
C GLN A 582 -45.46 -40.54 9.18
N VAL A 583 -44.59 -39.53 9.25
CA VAL A 583 -43.52 -39.44 10.25
C VAL A 583 -43.98 -38.40 11.27
N LYS A 584 -44.29 -38.84 12.50
CA LYS A 584 -44.57 -37.91 13.59
C LYS A 584 -43.27 -37.25 14.02
N VAL A 585 -43.14 -35.95 13.78
CA VAL A 585 -42.20 -35.07 14.49
C VAL A 585 -43.03 -34.26 15.47
N TYR A 586 -42.74 -34.38 16.76
CA TYR A 586 -43.27 -33.47 17.78
C TYR A 586 -42.35 -32.26 17.86
N ASP A 587 -42.88 -31.09 17.53
CA ASP A 587 -42.35 -29.81 17.99
C ASP A 587 -43.56 -28.94 18.39
N SER A 588 -43.73 -28.73 19.70
CA SER A 588 -44.88 -28.02 20.29
C SER A 588 -44.68 -26.50 20.35
N SER A 589 -43.76 -25.96 19.54
CA SER A 589 -43.40 -24.53 19.56
C SER A 589 -44.25 -23.65 18.64
N LEU A 590 -45.03 -24.22 17.70
CA LEU A 590 -45.70 -23.45 16.63
C LEU A 590 -47.17 -23.08 16.89
N GLU A 591 -47.90 -23.82 17.72
CA GLU A 591 -49.36 -23.62 17.90
C GLU A 591 -49.72 -22.25 18.49
N ARG A 592 -48.84 -21.66 19.32
CA ARG A 592 -49.07 -20.35 19.96
C ARG A 592 -49.01 -19.14 19.04
N PHE A 593 -48.67 -19.30 17.76
CA PHE A 593 -48.62 -18.18 16.81
C PHE A 593 -49.92 -18.01 15.98
N TYR A 594 -50.81 -19.01 15.97
CA TYR A 594 -52.05 -18.96 15.19
C TYR A 594 -53.31 -18.60 15.98
N GLU A 595 -53.29 -18.68 17.31
CA GLU A 595 -54.42 -18.28 18.18
C GLU A 595 -54.46 -16.76 18.47
N SER A 596 -53.52 -15.98 17.92
CA SER A 596 -53.47 -14.50 18.03
C SER A 596 -53.84 -13.81 16.70
N ALA A 597 -54.43 -14.53 15.75
CA ALA A 597 -54.78 -14.05 14.41
C ALA A 597 -56.17 -14.55 13.94
N GLN A 598 -57.14 -14.53 14.87
CA GLN A 598 -58.58 -14.47 14.59
C GLN A 598 -59.13 -13.13 15.10
#